data_AF-A0A7X3HQ30-F1
#
_entry.id   AF-A0A7X3HQ30-F1
#
_cell.length_a   1.000
_cell.length_b   1.000
_cell.length_c   1.000
_cell.angle_alpha   90.00
_cell.angle_beta   90.00
_cell.angle_gamma   90.00
#
_symmetry.space_group_name_H-M   'P 1'
#
loop_
_entity.id
_entity.type
_entity.pdbx_description
1 polymer ?
#
loop_
_entity_poly.entity_id
_entity_poly.type
_entity_poly.pdbx_seq_one_letter_code
_entity_poly.pdbx_strand_id
1 'polypeptide(L)'
;MGRVTSSLAALAIIAAALGTANAFTKCQRAGRVLYTQDLYCPTGFASVASTAIGTVSTIGKSEGVRRQEQEFLDARASTARSASQNSIAATTPVQAQSQAAVCDALADQARTVEASMRRPNPSSWQDNLRQQHRGIRDQQYRMGC
;
A
#
# COMPACT_ATOMS: atom_id res chain seq x y z
N MET A 1 -68.70 -30.57 -16.16
CA MET A 1 -67.80 -31.26 -15.20
C MET A 1 -66.45 -30.57 -15.24
N GLY A 2 -66.22 -29.65 -14.31
CA GLY A 2 -65.08 -28.74 -14.28
C GLY A 2 -63.84 -29.41 -13.68
N ARG A 3 -62.74 -29.41 -14.43
CA ARG A 3 -61.42 -29.79 -13.92
C ARG A 3 -60.80 -28.57 -13.23
N VAL A 4 -61.09 -28.42 -11.94
CA VAL A 4 -60.53 -27.37 -11.08
C VAL A 4 -59.56 -28.02 -10.09
N THR A 5 -58.46 -28.60 -10.56
CA THR A 5 -57.47 -29.20 -9.65
C THR A 5 -56.07 -29.21 -10.26
N SER A 6 -55.54 -28.05 -10.67
CA SER A 6 -54.10 -27.93 -11.02
C SER A 6 -53.53 -26.55 -10.72
N SER A 7 -53.86 -25.95 -9.57
CA SER A 7 -53.34 -24.61 -9.22
C SER A 7 -53.06 -24.45 -7.73
N LEU A 8 -52.40 -25.42 -7.08
CA LEU A 8 -52.05 -25.32 -5.65
C LEU A 8 -50.63 -25.85 -5.36
N ALA A 9 -49.65 -25.52 -6.20
CA ALA A 9 -48.25 -25.85 -5.95
C ALA A 9 -47.26 -24.71 -6.25
N ALA A 10 -47.73 -23.47 -6.40
CA ALA A 10 -46.90 -22.35 -6.84
C ALA A 10 -46.87 -21.15 -5.87
N LEU A 11 -47.22 -21.34 -4.60
CA LEU A 11 -47.34 -20.25 -3.63
C LEU A 11 -46.70 -20.61 -2.28
N ALA A 12 -45.41 -20.95 -2.30
CA ALA A 12 -44.63 -21.14 -1.06
C ALA A 12 -43.13 -20.88 -1.21
N ILE A 13 -42.68 -20.01 -2.15
CA ILE A 13 -41.25 -19.71 -2.33
C ILE A 13 -40.92 -18.20 -2.26
N ILE A 14 -41.85 -17.34 -1.86
CA ILE A 14 -41.58 -15.90 -1.73
C ILE A 14 -41.51 -15.49 -0.24
N ALA A 15 -40.61 -16.11 0.52
CA ALA A 15 -40.33 -15.70 1.90
C ALA A 15 -38.83 -15.73 2.27
N ALA A 16 -37.93 -15.72 1.28
CA ALA A 16 -36.48 -15.75 1.52
C ALA A 16 -35.74 -14.45 1.13
N ALA A 17 -36.47 -13.33 1.00
CA ALA A 17 -35.88 -12.01 0.73
C ALA A 17 -36.20 -10.98 1.82
N LEU A 18 -36.37 -11.43 3.07
CA LEU A 18 -36.19 -10.53 4.21
C LEU A 18 -34.68 -10.29 4.30
N GLY A 19 -34.23 -9.24 3.59
CA GLY A 19 -32.87 -8.75 3.68
C GLY A 19 -32.50 -8.65 5.16
N THR A 20 -31.36 -9.27 5.51
CA THR A 20 -30.83 -9.17 6.86
C THR A 20 -30.66 -7.69 7.15
N ALA A 21 -31.56 -7.14 7.96
CA ALA A 21 -31.34 -5.87 8.62
C ALA A 21 -30.18 -6.13 9.59
N ASN A 22 -28.96 -6.13 9.07
CA ASN A 22 -27.75 -6.19 9.85
C ASN A 22 -27.79 -4.95 10.73
N ALA A 23 -28.12 -5.13 12.00
CA ALA A 23 -28.14 -4.06 12.97
C ALA A 23 -26.69 -3.62 13.18
N PHE A 24 -26.27 -2.58 12.47
CA PHE A 24 -24.95 -2.01 12.64
C PHE A 24 -24.96 -1.05 13.83
N THR A 25 -24.11 -1.32 14.81
CA THR A 25 -23.88 -0.41 15.94
C THR A 25 -22.90 0.67 15.49
N LYS A 26 -23.32 1.93 15.64
CA LYS A 26 -22.47 3.09 15.40
C LYS A 26 -21.63 3.38 16.64
N CYS A 27 -20.32 3.32 16.48
CA CYS A 27 -19.33 3.52 17.52
C CYS A 27 -18.48 4.76 17.21
N GLN A 28 -18.31 5.67 18.17
CA GLN A 28 -17.58 6.92 17.95
C GLN A 28 -16.44 7.12 18.95
N ARG A 29 -15.30 7.61 18.46
CA ARG A 29 -14.14 8.01 19.28
C ARG A 29 -13.40 9.19 18.64
N ALA A 30 -13.31 10.33 19.34
CA ALA A 30 -12.45 11.46 18.96
C ALA A 30 -12.53 11.85 17.46
N GLY A 31 -13.74 11.93 16.90
CA GLY A 31 -13.97 12.27 15.49
C GLY A 31 -13.94 11.10 14.49
N ARG A 32 -13.64 9.88 14.94
CA ARG A 32 -13.72 8.65 14.11
C ARG A 32 -15.02 7.92 14.36
N VAL A 33 -15.65 7.45 13.29
CA VAL A 33 -16.88 6.64 13.33
C VAL A 33 -16.57 5.24 12.80
N LEU A 34 -16.95 4.24 13.56
CA LEU A 34 -16.86 2.83 13.21
C LEU A 34 -18.29 2.25 13.17
N TYR A 35 -18.61 1.52 12.12
CA TYR A 35 -19.83 0.71 12.05
C TYR A 35 -19.44 -0.74 12.27
N THR A 36 -19.94 -1.35 13.35
CA THR A 36 -19.72 -2.76 13.65
C THR A 36 -21.03 -3.53 13.58
N GLN A 37 -20.95 -4.82 13.26
CA GLN A 37 -22.08 -5.75 13.35
C GLN A 37 -22.26 -6.27 14.78
N ASP A 38 -21.32 -5.99 15.67
CA ASP A 38 -21.38 -6.37 17.08
C ASP A 38 -22.36 -5.48 17.85
N LEU A 39 -23.00 -6.04 18.87
CA LEU A 39 -23.89 -5.30 19.78
C LEU A 39 -23.12 -4.27 20.62
N TYR A 40 -21.81 -4.47 20.80
CA TYR A 40 -20.96 -3.65 21.65
C TYR A 40 -19.84 -2.99 20.86
N CYS A 41 -19.47 -1.77 21.27
CA CYS A 41 -18.35 -1.07 20.67
C CYS A 41 -17.02 -1.62 21.19
N PRO A 42 -16.00 -1.77 20.33
CA PRO A 42 -14.67 -2.18 20.75
C PRO A 42 -14.05 -1.14 21.68
N THR A 43 -13.05 -1.58 22.47
CA THR A 43 -12.44 -0.76 23.52
C THR A 43 -11.97 0.59 23.02
N GLY A 44 -12.39 1.64 23.73
CA GLY A 44 -12.10 3.03 23.39
C GLY A 44 -13.11 3.70 22.46
N PHE A 45 -14.11 2.99 21.93
CA PHE A 45 -15.24 3.60 21.22
C PHE A 45 -16.51 3.58 22.08
N ALA A 46 -17.29 4.66 22.05
CA ALA A 46 -18.58 4.75 22.72
C ALA A 46 -19.72 4.46 21.73
N SER A 47 -20.75 3.73 22.17
CA SER A 47 -21.95 3.52 21.37
C SER A 47 -22.74 4.82 21.25
N VAL A 48 -23.12 5.16 20.04
CA VAL A 48 -24.04 6.28 19.79
C VAL A 48 -25.41 5.65 19.57
N ALA A 49 -26.30 5.78 20.55
CA ALA A 49 -27.60 5.11 20.66
C ALA A 49 -28.63 5.45 19.56
N SER A 50 -28.21 6.10 18.47
CA SER A 50 -29.02 6.24 17.27
C SER A 50 -28.89 4.96 16.45
N THR A 51 -29.90 4.09 16.55
CA THR A 51 -30.17 3.02 15.59
C THR A 51 -29.86 3.56 14.20
N ALA A 52 -28.89 2.97 13.50
CA ALA A 52 -28.48 3.46 12.20
C ALA A 52 -29.63 3.21 11.20
N ILE A 53 -30.52 4.19 11.05
CA ILE A 53 -31.57 4.18 10.02
C ILE A 53 -30.89 4.54 8.71
N GLY A 54 -30.44 3.51 7.97
CA GLY A 54 -29.78 3.67 6.68
C GLY A 54 -29.19 2.36 6.17
N THR A 55 -29.07 2.22 4.86
CA THR A 55 -28.40 1.08 4.24
C THR A 55 -26.89 1.29 4.29
N VAL A 56 -26.17 0.46 5.06
CA VAL A 56 -24.70 0.44 5.05
C VAL A 56 -24.25 -0.54 3.97
N SER A 57 -23.64 -0.03 2.91
CA SER A 57 -22.95 -0.85 1.91
C SER A 57 -21.47 -0.92 2.26
N THR A 58 -20.98 -2.11 2.63
CA THR A 58 -19.55 -2.35 2.79
C THR A 58 -18.94 -2.56 1.41
N ILE A 59 -18.11 -1.61 0.96
CA ILE A 59 -17.26 -1.82 -0.21
C ILE A 59 -16.11 -2.72 0.26
N GLY A 60 -16.25 -4.03 0.05
CA GLY A 60 -15.16 -4.96 0.26
C GLY A 60 -14.00 -4.65 -0.69
N LYS A 61 -12.77 -4.74 -0.19
CA LYS A 61 -11.59 -4.80 -1.07
C LYS A 61 -11.78 -6.00 -2.00
N SER A 62 -11.54 -5.82 -3.31
CA SER A 62 -11.58 -6.93 -4.26
C SER A 62 -10.51 -7.97 -3.90
N GLU A 63 -10.74 -9.23 -4.27
CA GLU A 63 -9.79 -10.33 -4.04
C GLU A 63 -8.38 -10.01 -4.58
N GLY A 64 -8.30 -9.30 -5.71
CA GLY A 64 -7.02 -8.85 -6.27
C GLY A 64 -6.28 -7.86 -5.36
N VAL A 65 -6.98 -6.90 -4.77
CA VAL A 65 -6.39 -5.93 -3.83
C VAL A 65 -5.94 -6.61 -2.54
N ARG A 66 -6.72 -7.59 -2.05
CA ARG A 66 -6.32 -8.39 -0.87
C ARG A 66 -5.06 -9.21 -1.14
N ARG A 67 -4.97 -9.85 -2.30
CA ARG A 67 -3.80 -10.64 -2.69
C ARG A 67 -2.54 -9.78 -2.81
N GLN A 68 -2.68 -8.59 -3.40
CA GLN A 68 -1.58 -7.64 -3.55
C GLN A 68 -1.09 -7.11 -2.19
N GLU A 69 -2.01 -6.81 -1.27
CA GLU A 69 -1.65 -6.39 0.09
C GLU A 69 -0.96 -7.50 0.86
N GLN A 70 -1.41 -8.75 0.70
CA GLN A 70 -0.80 -9.90 1.34
C GLN A 70 0.60 -10.18 0.79
N GLU A 71 0.78 -10.11 -0.53
CA GLU A 71 2.09 -10.23 -1.17
C GLU A 71 3.05 -9.12 -0.73
N PHE A 72 2.56 -7.89 -0.60
CA PHE A 72 3.36 -6.77 -0.08
C PHE A 72 3.79 -6.99 1.38
N LEU A 73 2.88 -7.49 2.22
CA LEU A 73 3.19 -7.81 3.62
C LEU A 73 4.18 -8.97 3.74
N ASP A 74 4.03 -10.00 2.91
CA ASP A 74 4.92 -11.17 2.87
C ASP A 74 6.32 -10.79 2.36
N ALA A 75 6.42 -9.96 1.32
CA ALA A 75 7.68 -9.42 0.82
C ALA A 75 8.39 -8.55 1.87
N ARG A 76 7.63 -7.78 2.66
CA ARG A 76 8.19 -6.97 3.75
C ARG A 76 8.67 -7.84 4.92
N ALA A 77 7.93 -8.90 5.24
CA ALA A 77 8.30 -9.85 6.29
C ALA A 77 9.54 -10.67 5.92
N SER A 78 9.67 -11.11 4.66
CA SER A 78 10.87 -11.79 4.18
C SER A 78 12.09 -10.87 4.19
N THR A 79 11.94 -9.63 3.72
CA THR A 79 12.99 -8.61 3.77
C THR A 79 13.45 -8.32 5.20
N ALA A 80 12.53 -8.23 6.16
CA ALA A 80 12.87 -8.02 7.57
C ALA A 80 13.65 -9.20 8.18
N ARG A 81 13.31 -10.45 7.81
CA ARG A 81 14.05 -11.65 8.25
C ARG A 81 15.45 -11.73 7.65
N SER A 82 15.60 -11.39 6.38
CA SER A 82 16.91 -11.32 5.72
C SER A 82 17.78 -10.17 6.24
N ALA A 83 17.18 -9.02 6.56
CA ALA A 83 17.88 -7.90 7.20
C ALA A 83 18.33 -8.25 8.63
N SER A 84 17.53 -9.00 9.39
CA SER A 84 17.91 -9.46 10.73
C SER A 84 19.08 -10.45 10.70
N GLN A 85 19.14 -11.37 9.73
CA GLN A 85 20.28 -12.28 9.57
C GLN A 85 21.56 -11.56 9.14
N ASN A 86 21.47 -10.50 8.32
CA ASN A 86 22.63 -9.69 7.93
C ASN A 86 23.08 -8.69 9.01
N SER A 87 22.23 -8.35 9.98
CA SER A 87 22.54 -7.35 11.01
C SER A 87 23.43 -7.85 12.16
N ILE A 88 23.58 -9.17 12.34
CA ILE A 88 24.39 -9.75 13.43
C ILE A 88 25.84 -10.02 12.98
N ALA A 89 26.12 -9.99 11.68
CA ALA A 89 27.47 -10.25 11.11
C ALA A 89 28.22 -8.97 10.67
N ALA A 90 27.69 -7.77 10.89
CA ALA A 90 28.22 -6.52 10.33
C ALA A 90 28.73 -5.55 11.39
N THR A 91 29.70 -5.99 12.19
CA THR A 91 30.59 -5.08 12.93
C THR A 91 32.04 -5.36 12.53
N THR A 92 32.36 -5.13 11.24
CA THR A 92 33.68 -4.74 10.63
C THR A 92 33.68 -5.00 9.10
N PRO A 93 34.66 -4.51 8.32
CA PRO A 93 34.68 -3.30 7.50
C PRO A 93 33.98 -3.38 6.11
N VAL A 94 32.95 -4.22 5.91
CA VAL A 94 32.35 -4.41 4.57
C VAL A 94 31.64 -3.14 4.04
N GLN A 95 31.09 -2.29 4.93
CA GLN A 95 30.51 -1.00 4.53
C GLN A 95 31.54 0.01 4.00
N ALA A 96 32.78 -0.02 4.46
CA ALA A 96 33.81 0.91 3.97
C ALA A 96 34.23 0.56 2.52
N GLN A 97 34.34 -0.74 2.22
CA GLN A 97 34.64 -1.23 0.86
C GLN A 97 33.50 -0.90 -0.13
N SER A 98 32.25 -1.05 0.29
CA SER A 98 31.10 -0.72 -0.56
C SER A 98 30.93 0.78 -0.77
N GLN A 99 31.22 1.59 0.24
CA GLN A 99 31.17 3.05 0.11
C GLN A 99 32.27 3.58 -0.82
N ALA A 100 33.51 3.07 -0.72
CA ALA A 100 34.59 3.41 -1.65
C ALA A 100 34.24 3.03 -3.09
N ALA A 101 33.71 1.83 -3.33
CA ALA A 101 33.28 1.39 -4.66
C ALA A 101 32.14 2.26 -5.23
N VAL A 102 31.24 2.75 -4.38
CA VAL A 102 30.17 3.68 -4.80
C VAL A 102 30.72 5.06 -5.13
N CYS A 103 31.70 5.57 -4.37
CA CYS A 103 32.39 6.82 -4.69
C CYS A 103 33.12 6.73 -6.03
N ASP A 104 33.83 5.63 -6.30
CA ASP A 104 34.53 5.40 -7.56
C ASP A 104 33.56 5.35 -8.75
N ALA A 105 32.44 4.64 -8.61
CA ALA A 105 31.39 4.60 -9.63
C ALA A 105 30.78 5.99 -9.91
N LEU A 106 30.54 6.78 -8.87
CA LEU A 106 30.06 8.17 -9.01
C LEU A 106 31.10 9.08 -9.68
N ALA A 107 32.39 8.85 -9.41
CA ALA A 107 33.49 9.59 -10.06
C ALA A 107 33.65 9.22 -11.53
N ASP A 108 33.49 7.94 -11.89
CA ASP A 108 33.42 7.49 -13.28
C ASP A 108 32.22 8.13 -14.00
N GLN A 109 31.04 8.12 -13.36
CA GLN A 109 29.85 8.72 -13.93
C GLN A 109 30.04 10.23 -14.16
N ALA A 110 30.62 10.96 -13.20
CA ALA A 110 30.96 12.37 -13.36
C ALA A 110 31.88 12.61 -14.57
N ARG A 111 32.93 11.80 -14.74
CA ARG A 111 33.86 11.89 -15.89
C ARG A 111 33.15 11.64 -17.22
N THR A 112 32.22 10.70 -17.29
CA THR A 112 31.45 10.43 -18.53
C THR A 112 30.53 11.60 -18.89
N VAL A 113 29.85 12.18 -17.91
CA VAL A 113 29.01 13.37 -18.10
C VAL A 113 29.88 14.56 -18.54
N GLU A 114 31.00 14.82 -17.88
CA GLU A 114 31.93 15.88 -18.27
C GLU A 114 32.49 15.68 -19.70
N ALA A 115 32.79 14.45 -20.09
CA ALA A 115 33.21 14.14 -21.46
C ALA A 115 32.10 14.43 -22.48
N SER A 116 30.84 14.12 -22.15
CA SER A 116 29.70 14.46 -23.02
C SER A 116 29.41 15.96 -23.09
N MET A 117 29.68 16.72 -22.01
CA MET A 117 29.52 18.18 -22.00
C MET A 117 30.53 18.88 -22.91
N ARG A 118 31.73 18.31 -23.11
CA ARG A 118 32.74 18.84 -24.03
C ARG A 118 32.36 18.69 -25.51
N ARG A 119 31.37 17.85 -25.83
CA ARG A 119 30.90 17.67 -27.20
C ARG A 119 29.93 18.78 -27.59
N PRO A 120 29.96 19.27 -28.84
CA PRO A 120 28.96 20.20 -29.34
C PRO A 120 27.61 19.48 -29.41
N ASN A 121 26.69 19.89 -28.54
CA ASN A 121 25.35 19.34 -28.38
C ASN A 121 24.34 20.51 -28.33
N PRO A 122 23.06 20.28 -28.66
CA PRO A 122 22.03 21.30 -28.55
C PRO A 122 21.91 21.85 -27.12
N SER A 123 21.46 23.09 -26.96
CA SER A 123 21.42 23.79 -25.66
C SER A 123 20.62 23.04 -24.59
N SER A 124 19.45 22.48 -24.96
CA SER A 124 18.62 21.68 -24.06
C SER A 124 19.35 20.43 -23.54
N TRP A 125 20.19 19.82 -24.38
CA TRP A 125 21.01 18.67 -23.99
C TRP A 125 22.15 19.09 -23.06
N GLN A 126 22.81 20.22 -23.33
CA GLN A 126 23.83 20.77 -22.45
C GLN A 126 23.28 21.12 -21.06
N ASP A 127 22.06 21.67 -20.99
CA ASP A 127 21.42 21.98 -19.71
C ASP A 127 21.03 20.72 -18.94
N ASN A 128 20.57 19.68 -19.63
CA ASN A 128 20.34 18.37 -19.01
C ASN A 128 21.63 17.75 -18.47
N LEU A 129 22.74 17.80 -19.21
CA LEU A 129 24.05 17.32 -18.74
C LEU A 129 24.54 18.09 -17.52
N ARG A 130 24.34 19.42 -17.48
CA ARG A 130 24.66 20.24 -16.30
C ARG A 130 23.84 19.85 -15.07
N GLN A 131 22.54 19.54 -15.25
CA GLN A 131 21.69 19.08 -14.14
C GLN A 131 22.15 17.71 -13.63
N GLN A 132 22.46 16.78 -14.53
CA GLN A 132 23.01 15.47 -14.18
C GLN A 132 24.33 15.59 -13.42
N HIS A 133 25.25 16.45 -13.88
CA HIS A 133 26.53 16.70 -13.22
C HIS A 133 26.36 17.21 -11.78
N ARG A 134 25.45 18.17 -11.56
CA ARG A 134 25.13 18.66 -10.21
C ARG A 134 24.55 17.55 -9.33
N GLY A 135 23.63 16.75 -9.85
CA GLY A 135 23.05 15.64 -9.11
C GLY A 135 24.10 14.61 -8.65
N ILE A 136 25.06 14.29 -9.53
CA ILE A 136 26.16 13.39 -9.19
C ILE A 136 27.07 14.00 -8.12
N ARG A 137 27.39 15.30 -8.20
CA ARG A 137 28.20 16.00 -7.18
C ARG A 137 27.50 16.09 -5.83
N ASP A 138 26.20 16.38 -5.82
CA ASP A 138 25.39 16.38 -4.60
C ASP A 138 25.35 14.98 -3.96
N GLN A 139 25.28 13.92 -4.78
CA GLN A 139 25.31 12.55 -4.29
C GLN A 139 26.69 12.18 -3.72
N GLN A 140 27.79 12.60 -4.35
CA GLN A 140 29.15 12.46 -3.79
C GLN A 140 29.23 13.13 -2.42
N TYR A 141 28.82 14.41 -2.32
CA TYR A 141 28.84 15.17 -1.08
C TYR A 141 28.02 14.50 0.05
N ARG A 142 26.81 14.01 -0.26
CA ARG A 142 25.97 13.29 0.71
C ARG A 142 26.59 11.98 1.20
N MET A 143 27.37 11.33 0.34
CA MET A 143 28.05 10.08 0.63
C MET A 143 29.44 10.28 1.26
N GLY A 144 29.91 11.53 1.42
CA GLY A 144 31.24 11.82 1.96
C GLY A 144 32.39 11.47 1.00
N CYS A 145 32.08 11.39 -0.29
CA CYS A 145 33.04 11.47 -1.39
C CYS A 145 33.17 12.96 -1.81
#